data_AF-A0AB36F4L0-F1
#
_entry.id   AF-A0AB36F4L0-F1
#
_cell.length_a   1.000
_cell.length_b   1.000
_cell.length_c   1.000
_cell.angle_alpha   90.00
_cell.angle_beta   90.00
_cell.angle_gamma   90.00
#
_symmetry.space_group_name_H-M   'P 1'
#
loop_
_entity.id
_entity.type
_entity.pdbx_description
1 polymer ?
#
loop_
_entity_poly.entity_id
_entity_poly.type
_entity_poly.pdbx_seq_one_letter_code
_entity_poly.pdbx_strand_id
1 'polypeptide(L)' 'MGNPIPTLKVILILIIAIDLFWVAERLLSIFDFSIYDQLSNELISLFALTNSVLVILFNVLLIGLLSRLQLKSEN' A
#
# COMPACT_ATOMS: atom_id res chain seq x y z
N MET A 1 2.39 -7.47 24.57
CA MET A 1 3.10 -7.20 23.31
C MET A 1 2.19 -7.62 22.17
N GLY A 2 1.56 -6.65 21.50
CA GLY A 2 0.50 -6.89 20.52
C GLY A 2 1.01 -7.61 19.28
N ASN A 3 0.28 -8.62 18.84
CA ASN A 3 0.61 -9.42 17.67
C ASN A 3 0.69 -8.49 16.43
N PRO A 4 1.86 -8.37 15.75
CA PRO A 4 2.03 -7.48 14.60
C PRO A 4 1.29 -7.92 13.32
N ILE A 5 0.78 -9.16 13.30
CA ILE A 5 0.07 -9.76 12.16
C ILE A 5 -1.19 -8.96 11.75
N PRO A 6 -2.11 -8.57 12.66
CA PRO A 6 -3.26 -7.73 12.30
C PRO A 6 -2.88 -6.37 11.72
N THR A 7 -1.84 -5.70 12.25
CA THR A 7 -1.36 -4.42 11.70
C THR A 7 -0.85 -4.56 10.27
N LEU A 8 -0.09 -5.63 10.00
CA LEU A 8 0.41 -5.93 8.66
C LEU A 8 -0.74 -6.15 7.67
N LYS A 9 -1.78 -6.89 8.09
CA LYS A 9 -2.97 -7.14 7.26
C LYS A 9 -3.70 -5.85 6.92
N VAL A 10 -3.83 -4.93 7.88
CA VAL A 10 -4.46 -3.61 7.65
C VAL A 10 -3.66 -2.79 6.64
N ILE A 11 -2.33 -2.73 6.79
CA ILE A 11 -1.46 -1.98 5.87
C ILE A 11 -1.50 -2.60 4.47
N LEU A 12 -1.49 -3.92 4.36
CA LEU A 12 -1.63 -4.62 3.08
C LEU A 12 -2.96 -4.25 2.38
N ILE A 13 -4.07 -4.27 3.11
CA ILE A 13 -5.39 -3.89 2.57
C ILE A 13 -5.38 -2.43 2.10
N LEU A 14 -4.76 -1.53 2.87
CA LEU A 14 -4.61 -0.12 2.50
C LEU A 14 -3.80 0.07 1.21
N ILE A 15 -2.68 -0.64 1.06
CA ILE A 15 -1.88 -0.61 -0.17
C ILE A 15 -2.70 -1.12 -1.35
N ILE A 16 -3.36 -2.26 -1.20
CA ILE A 16 -4.19 -2.85 -2.26
C ILE A 16 -5.32 -1.88 -2.66
N ALA A 17 -5.96 -1.22 -1.70
CA ALA A 17 -7.03 -0.26 -1.98
C ALA A 17 -6.53 0.97 -2.75
N ILE A 18 -5.35 1.49 -2.39
CA ILE A 18 -4.73 2.62 -3.09
C ILE A 18 -4.30 2.19 -4.50
N ASP A 19 -3.64 1.05 -4.66
CA ASP A 19 -3.23 0.54 -5.98
C ASP A 19 -4.45 0.26 -6.87
N LEU A 20 -5.55 -0.25 -6.32
CA LEU A 20 -6.82 -0.41 -7.05
C LEU A 20 -7.34 0.91 -7.60
N PHE A 21 -7.18 2.02 -6.86
CA PHE A 21 -7.55 3.35 -7.34
C PHE A 21 -6.71 3.77 -8.55
N TRP A 22 -5.38 3.57 -8.49
CA TRP A 22 -4.48 3.84 -9.62
C TRP A 22 -4.77 2.95 -10.84
N VAL A 23 -5.08 1.67 -10.61
CA VAL A 23 -5.45 0.73 -11.68
C VAL A 23 -6.79 1.09 -12.30
N ALA A 24 -7.79 1.44 -11.49
CA ALA A 24 -9.10 1.86 -11.96
C ALA A 24 -8.99 3.12 -12.81
N GLU A 25 -8.16 4.09 -12.42
CA GLU A 25 -7.91 5.24 -13.27
C GLU A 25 -7.23 4.84 -14.58
N ARG A 26 -6.18 4.03 -14.55
CA ARG A 26 -5.53 3.57 -15.80
C ARG A 26 -6.51 2.88 -16.74
N LEU A 27 -7.45 2.12 -16.17
CA LEU A 27 -8.52 1.50 -16.95
C LEU A 27 -9.48 2.53 -17.53
N LEU A 28 -9.87 3.55 -16.77
CA LEU A 28 -10.75 4.62 -17.25
C LEU A 28 -10.07 5.51 -18.30
N SER A 29 -8.77 5.73 -18.18
CA SER A 29 -7.95 6.45 -19.16
C SER A 29 -7.96 5.77 -20.53
N ILE A 30 -8.08 4.43 -20.59
CA ILE A 30 -8.26 3.69 -21.85
C ILE A 30 -9.58 4.06 -22.55
N PHE A 31 -10.60 4.44 -21.78
CA PHE A 31 -11.91 4.89 -22.30
C PHE A 31 -11.99 6.42 -22.45
N ASP A 32 -10.85 7.12 -22.46
CA ASP A 32 -10.74 8.59 -22.55
C ASP A 32 -11.44 9.33 -21.38
N PHE A 33 -11.65 8.64 -20.26
CA PHE A 33 -12.17 9.21 -19.02
C PHE A 33 -11.03 9.37 -18.02
N SER A 34 -10.72 10.61 -17.64
CA SER A 34 -9.69 10.93 -16.66
C SER A 34 -10.30 11.41 -15.35
N ILE A 35 -10.14 10.64 -14.27
CA ILE A 35 -10.43 11.13 -12.92
C ILE A 35 -9.36 12.14 -12.47
N TYR A 36 -8.15 12.04 -13.04
CA TYR A 36 -7.06 12.99 -12.80
C TYR A 36 -7.40 14.41 -13.26
N ASP A 37 -8.21 14.58 -14.31
CA ASP A 37 -8.63 15.91 -14.76
C ASP A 37 -9.51 16.64 -13.73
N GLN A 38 -10.19 15.89 -12.85
CA GLN A 38 -10.99 16.45 -11.77
C GLN A 38 -10.22 16.56 -10.44
N LEU A 39 -9.06 15.90 -10.32
CA LEU A 39 -8.26 15.92 -9.10
C LEU A 39 -7.12 16.94 -9.20
N SER A 40 -6.96 17.78 -8.16
CA SER A 40 -5.82 18.70 -8.08
C SER A 40 -4.49 17.94 -8.00
N ASN A 41 -3.46 18.45 -8.69
CA ASN A 41 -2.08 17.92 -8.66
C ASN A 41 -1.52 17.74 -7.23
N GLU A 42 -1.98 18.55 -6.28
CA GLU A 42 -1.62 18.43 -4.87
C GLU A 42 -2.19 17.15 -4.22
N LEU A 43 -3.42 16.77 -4.55
CA LEU A 43 -4.05 15.55 -4.04
C LEU A 43 -3.37 14.31 -4.63
N ILE A 44 -3.08 14.37 -5.93
CA ILE A 44 -2.42 13.30 -6.68
C ILE A 44 -1.04 12.99 -6.09
N SER A 45 -0.25 14.03 -5.85
CA SER A 45 1.07 13.91 -5.24
C SER A 45 0.98 13.42 -3.78
N LEU A 46 -0.03 13.85 -3.02
CA LEU A 46 -0.27 13.33 -1.66
C LEU A 46 -0.59 11.82 -1.67
N PHE A 47 -1.45 11.36 -2.58
CA PHE A 47 -1.76 9.93 -2.73
C PHE A 47 -0.55 9.11 -3.16
N ALA A 48 0.26 9.64 -4.10
CA ALA A 48 1.48 8.99 -4.55
C ALA A 48 2.53 8.88 -3.42
N LEU A 49 2.71 9.94 -2.63
CA LEU A 49 3.57 9.94 -1.44
C LEU A 49 3.07 8.97 -0.38
N THR A 50 1.77 8.98 -0.11
CA THR A 50 1.14 8.09 0.87
C THR A 50 1.32 6.63 0.48
N ASN A 51 1.13 6.29 -0.80
CA ASN A 51 1.38 4.94 -1.31
C ASN A 51 2.84 4.52 -1.08
N SER A 52 3.78 5.39 -1.47
CA SER A 52 5.22 5.13 -1.32
C SER A 52 5.61 4.89 0.15
N VAL A 53 5.11 5.70 1.08
CA VAL A 53 5.35 5.54 2.52
C VAL A 53 4.74 4.24 3.05
N LEU A 54 3.51 3.92 2.65
CA LEU A 54 2.84 2.67 3.06
C LEU A 54 3.59 1.44 2.59
N VAL A 55 4.07 1.43 1.34
CA VAL A 55 4.89 0.34 0.79
C VAL A 55 6.20 0.19 1.57
N ILE A 56 6.86 1.29 1.94
CA ILE A 56 8.07 1.25 2.77
C ILE A 56 7.76 0.67 4.15
N LEU A 57 6.70 1.16 4.82
CA LEU A 57 6.28 0.65 6.12
C LEU A 57 5.94 -0.84 6.07
N PHE A 58 5.24 -1.28 5.03
CA PHE A 58 4.92 -2.67 4.81
C PHE A 58 6.18 -3.53 4.65
N ASN A 59 7.14 -3.10 3.83
CA ASN A 59 8.41 -3.80 3.66
C ASN A 59 9.23 -3.85 4.96
N VAL A 60 9.30 -2.77 5.73
CA VAL A 60 10.00 -2.74 7.04
C VAL A 60 9.33 -3.69 8.03
N LEU A 61 8.00 -3.71 8.09
CA LEU A 61 7.26 -4.63 8.96
C LEU A 61 7.44 -6.09 8.51
N LEU A 62 7.48 -6.36 7.20
CA LEU A 62 7.79 -7.68 6.66
C LEU A 62 9.20 -8.12 7.04
N ILE A 63 10.21 -7.26 6.93
CA ILE A 63 11.59 -7.57 7.36
C ILE A 63 11.62 -7.89 8.86
N GLY A 64 10.97 -7.06 9.69
CA GLY A 64 10.89 -7.30 11.14
C GLY A 64 10.16 -8.60 11.51
N LEU A 65 9.12 -8.97 10.75
CA LEU A 65 8.40 -10.22 10.90
C LEU A 65 9.18 -11.42 10.38
N LEU A 66 9.85 -11.31 9.24
CA LEU A 66 10.72 -12.33 8.66
C LEU A 66 11.87 -12.65 9.59
N SER A 67 12.51 -11.65 10.18
CA SER A 67 13.53 -11.87 11.22
C SER A 67 12.95 -12.63 12.41
N ARG A 68 11.71 -12.35 12.84
CA ARG A 68 11.06 -13.08 13.93
C ARG A 68 10.59 -14.50 13.55
N LEU A 69 10.17 -14.71 12.31
CA LEU A 69 9.75 -16.01 11.77
C LEU A 69 10.95 -16.91 11.51
N GLN A 70 12.06 -16.38 10.99
CA GLN A 70 13.32 -17.11 10.84
C GLN A 70 13.93 -17.49 12.20
N LEU A 71 13.75 -16.66 13.23
CA LEU A 71 14.17 -16.97 14.60
C LEU A 71 13.28 -18.00 15.31
N LYS A 72 12.06 -18.25 14.78
CA LYS A 72 11.26 -19.39 15.20
C LYS A 72 11.73 -20.60 14.38
N SER A 73 12.94 -21.07 14.71
CA SER A 73 13.39 -22.39 14.31
C SER A 73 12.30 -23.39 14.68
N GLU A 74 11.85 -24.11 13.67
CA GLU A 74 10.99 -25.28 13.75
C GLU A 74 11.53 -26.21 14.85
N ASN A 75 10.79 -26.30 15.94
CA ASN A 75 10.93 -27.27 17.02
C ASN A 75 9.54 -27.83 17.28
#